data_AF-A0A4D4LA12-F1
#
_entry.id   AF-A0A4D4LA12-F1
#
_cell.length_a   1.000
_cell.length_b   1.000
_cell.length_c   1.000
_cell.angle_alpha   90.00
_cell.angle_beta   90.00
_cell.angle_gamma   90.00
#
_symmetry.space_group_name_H-M   'P 1'
#
loop_
_entity.id
_entity.type
_entity.pdbx_description
1 polymer ?
#
loop_
_entity_poly.entity_id
_entity_poly.type
_entity_poly.pdbx_seq_one_letter_code
_entity_poly.pdbx_strand_id
1 'polypeptide(L)'
;MSPIAEVEGRRITLRNLDKVIHPATGTTKGELLHYLASIADALLGHLRGRPLAFLRYPDGPDGQKFFTKNPPPGTPSWVTTAEVTRHKGETARQVLIQDLPSLMWSANLVVELHTPMWRIDQGVGIADRLVFDLDPGPPATIVDCRVVAVWLRERLADDGLTAYAKTSGSKGLHLLVPVEPTPSRQTTAYARRLALEAANALPDLVIRKMTRSLRPGKVYVDFSQNAAAKTTAAPYTPRAVPEPAVSAPVTWGEVEACGDPAALSFLIDDIPARLDRHGDLLAPLLDPAEARPLPRGADAGESDSGADIESDGGADVEEGEDNGRDDDESAADR
;
A
#
# COMPACT_ATOMS: atom_id res chain seq x y z
N MET A 1 29.77 -16.65 0.27
CA MET A 1 29.32 -16.54 1.67
C MET A 1 28.31 -15.40 1.73
N SER A 2 27.12 -15.61 2.30
CA SER A 2 26.12 -14.54 2.40
C SER A 2 26.64 -13.43 3.31
N PRO A 3 26.65 -12.16 2.88
CA PRO A 3 27.09 -11.06 3.74
C PRO A 3 26.16 -10.92 4.95
N ILE A 4 26.76 -10.57 6.10
CA ILE A 4 26.02 -10.26 7.33
C ILE A 4 26.12 -8.75 7.52
N ALA A 5 24.97 -8.07 7.46
CA ALA A 5 24.87 -6.66 7.81
C ALA A 5 24.62 -6.53 9.32
N GLU A 6 25.32 -5.60 9.97
CA GLU A 6 25.01 -5.17 11.33
C GLU A 6 24.25 -3.84 11.24
N VAL A 7 23.00 -3.85 11.67
CA VAL A 7 22.08 -2.72 11.59
C VAL A 7 21.54 -2.48 12.99
N GLU A 8 21.90 -1.35 13.62
CA GLU A 8 21.49 -0.98 14.98
C GLU A 8 21.68 -2.14 16.00
N GLY A 9 22.81 -2.84 15.93
CA GLY A 9 23.15 -3.97 16.81
C GLY A 9 22.43 -5.29 16.49
N ARG A 10 21.65 -5.34 15.40
CA ARG A 10 21.04 -6.57 14.87
C ARG A 10 21.86 -7.11 13.71
N ARG A 11 22.11 -8.42 13.71
CA ARG A 11 22.78 -9.11 12.60
C ARG A 11 21.74 -9.65 11.63
N ILE A 12 21.85 -9.26 10.36
CA ILE A 12 20.92 -9.65 9.28
C ILE A 12 21.75 -10.32 8.18
N THR A 13 21.46 -11.60 7.91
CA THR A 13 22.08 -12.31 6.78
C THR A 13 21.38 -11.91 5.49
N LEU A 14 22.07 -11.14 4.65
CA LEU A 14 21.57 -10.72 3.36
C LEU A 14 21.97 -11.75 2.29
N ARG A 15 21.04 -12.10 1.42
CA ARG A 15 21.25 -13.14 0.39
C ARG A 15 20.96 -12.60 -0.99
N ASN A 16 21.70 -13.07 -1.98
CA ASN A 16 21.44 -12.82 -3.41
C ASN A 16 21.40 -11.32 -3.75
N LEU A 17 22.35 -10.54 -3.24
CA LEU A 17 22.36 -9.08 -3.43
C LEU A 17 22.47 -8.68 -4.91
N ASP A 18 23.28 -9.41 -5.68
CA ASP A 18 23.48 -9.15 -7.11
C ASP A 18 22.35 -9.71 -8.00
N LYS A 19 21.34 -10.38 -7.39
CA LYS A 19 20.20 -10.91 -8.16
C LYS A 19 19.40 -9.74 -8.71
N VAL A 20 19.25 -9.70 -10.03
CA VAL A 20 18.36 -8.76 -10.73
C VAL A 20 16.91 -9.11 -10.40
N ILE A 21 16.19 -8.15 -9.81
CA ILE A 21 14.76 -8.28 -9.45
C ILE A 21 13.89 -7.60 -10.49
N HIS A 22 14.32 -6.47 -11.07
CA HIS A 22 13.62 -5.79 -12.17
C HIS A 22 14.46 -5.86 -13.45
N PRO A 23 14.22 -6.85 -14.34
CA PRO A 23 15.01 -7.02 -15.56
C PRO A 23 14.94 -5.84 -16.53
N ALA A 24 13.84 -5.08 -16.53
CA ALA A 24 13.66 -3.92 -17.41
C ALA A 24 14.72 -2.82 -17.18
N THR A 25 15.17 -2.66 -15.93
CA THR A 25 16.16 -1.64 -15.53
C THR A 25 17.48 -2.25 -15.05
N GLY A 26 17.56 -3.57 -14.90
CA GLY A 26 18.70 -4.26 -14.31
C GLY A 26 18.79 -4.12 -12.79
N THR A 27 17.76 -3.55 -12.14
CA THR A 27 17.77 -3.28 -10.70
C THR A 27 17.88 -4.57 -9.90
N THR A 28 18.88 -4.59 -9.03
CA THR A 28 19.26 -5.70 -8.16
C THR A 28 18.54 -5.66 -6.82
N LYS A 29 18.56 -6.79 -6.11
CA LYS A 29 18.06 -6.88 -4.74
C LYS A 29 18.85 -5.97 -3.78
N GLY A 30 20.17 -5.84 -3.99
CA GLY A 30 21.03 -4.95 -3.23
C GLY A 30 20.60 -3.49 -3.35
N GLU A 31 20.22 -3.06 -4.55
CA GLU A 31 19.72 -1.70 -4.80
C GLU A 31 18.35 -1.47 -4.15
N LEU A 32 17.42 -2.44 -4.18
CA LEU A 32 16.15 -2.34 -3.45
C LEU A 32 16.36 -2.23 -1.93
N LEU A 33 17.31 -2.99 -1.37
CA LEU A 33 17.71 -2.91 0.03
C LEU A 33 18.31 -1.54 0.36
N HIS A 34 19.22 -1.05 -0.49
CA HIS A 34 19.83 0.27 -0.33
C HIS A 34 18.79 1.39 -0.38
N TYR A 35 17.86 1.34 -1.35
CA TYR A 35 16.75 2.26 -1.47
C TYR A 35 15.96 2.34 -0.16
N LEU A 36 15.46 1.21 0.34
CA LEU A 36 14.66 1.18 1.57
C LEU A 36 15.43 1.67 2.80
N ALA A 37 16.74 1.38 2.89
CA ALA A 37 17.59 1.91 3.95
C ALA A 37 17.73 3.44 3.86
N SER A 38 17.91 3.98 2.64
CA SER A 38 18.15 5.41 2.41
C SER A 38 16.94 6.29 2.71
N ILE A 39 15.72 5.74 2.61
CA ILE A 39 14.45 6.46 2.85
C ILE A 39 13.75 5.99 4.13
N ALA A 40 14.44 5.23 4.98
CA ALA A 40 13.86 4.55 6.13
C ALA A 40 13.13 5.50 7.08
N ASP A 41 13.67 6.71 7.32
CA ASP A 41 13.03 7.68 8.22
C ASP A 41 11.63 8.08 7.76
N ALA A 42 11.46 8.37 6.46
CA ALA A 42 10.16 8.71 5.89
C ALA A 42 9.23 7.48 5.84
N LEU A 43 9.72 6.33 5.34
CA LEU A 43 8.91 5.12 5.22
C LEU A 43 8.44 4.59 6.58
N LEU A 44 9.32 4.49 7.57
CA LEU A 44 8.99 3.93 8.88
C LEU A 44 7.88 4.72 9.58
N GLY A 45 7.77 6.03 9.35
CA GLY A 45 6.63 6.83 9.84
C GLY A 45 5.29 6.26 9.39
N HIS A 46 5.20 5.77 8.15
CA HIS A 46 3.99 5.20 7.56
C HIS A 46 3.74 3.73 7.90
N LEU A 47 4.74 3.01 8.42
CA LEU A 47 4.65 1.60 8.78
C LEU A 47 4.41 1.36 10.27
N ARG A 48 4.98 2.22 11.14
CA ARG A 48 5.00 2.00 12.58
C ARG A 48 3.60 1.79 13.17
N GLY A 49 3.49 0.75 13.98
CA GLY A 49 2.25 0.35 14.65
C GLY A 49 1.19 -0.27 13.73
N ARG A 50 1.45 -0.39 12.42
CA ARG A 50 0.50 -0.99 11.48
C ARG A 50 0.88 -2.46 11.23
N PRO A 51 -0.03 -3.43 11.43
CA PRO A 51 0.25 -4.82 11.11
C PRO A 51 0.26 -5.02 9.59
N LEU A 52 1.38 -5.49 9.05
CA LEU A 52 1.61 -5.51 7.61
C LEU A 52 1.12 -6.78 6.94
N ALA A 53 0.71 -6.61 5.68
CA ALA A 53 0.73 -7.67 4.70
C ALA A 53 1.95 -7.47 3.77
N PHE A 54 2.56 -8.57 3.35
CA PHE A 54 3.66 -8.58 2.40
C PHE A 54 3.21 -9.19 1.09
N LEU A 55 3.55 -8.54 -0.02
CA LEU A 55 3.61 -9.20 -1.32
C LEU A 55 5.07 -9.57 -1.59
N ARG A 56 5.43 -10.84 -1.48
CA ARG A 56 6.78 -11.34 -1.79
C ARG A 56 6.87 -11.71 -3.26
N TYR A 57 7.94 -11.28 -3.93
CA TYR A 57 8.21 -11.58 -5.35
C TYR A 57 9.70 -11.89 -5.54
N PRO A 58 10.20 -13.01 -4.98
CA PRO A 58 11.64 -13.30 -4.89
C PRO A 58 12.33 -13.43 -6.25
N ASP A 59 11.58 -13.77 -7.31
CA ASP A 59 12.05 -13.92 -8.69
C ASP A 59 11.67 -12.74 -9.59
N GLY A 60 11.25 -11.62 -8.99
CA GLY A 60 10.85 -10.43 -9.71
C GLY A 60 9.35 -10.39 -10.05
N PRO A 61 8.92 -9.29 -10.70
CA PRO A 61 7.51 -8.97 -10.93
C PRO A 61 6.79 -9.91 -11.91
N ASP A 62 7.53 -10.63 -12.75
CA ASP A 62 6.99 -11.61 -13.71
C ASP A 62 7.00 -13.04 -13.16
N GLY A 63 7.59 -13.25 -11.98
CA GLY A 63 7.64 -14.54 -11.29
C GLY A 63 6.46 -14.77 -10.34
N GLN A 64 6.59 -15.79 -9.48
CA GLN A 64 5.58 -16.09 -8.48
C GLN A 64 5.49 -15.00 -7.42
N LYS A 65 4.25 -14.66 -7.05
CA LYS A 65 3.93 -13.68 -6.03
C LYS A 65 3.25 -14.37 -4.87
N PHE A 66 3.57 -13.96 -3.65
CA PHE A 66 2.99 -14.52 -2.44
C PHE A 66 2.49 -13.39 -1.56
N PHE A 67 1.17 -13.29 -1.41
CA PHE A 67 0.58 -12.32 -0.50
C PHE A 67 0.34 -12.97 0.87
N THR A 68 1.04 -12.52 1.91
CA THR A 68 0.91 -13.08 3.26
C THR A 68 0.72 -12.00 4.31
N LYS A 69 -0.13 -12.29 5.29
CA LYS A 69 -0.27 -11.50 6.53
C LYS A 69 0.42 -12.17 7.71
N ASN A 70 0.67 -13.47 7.62
CA ASN A 70 1.31 -14.22 8.69
C ASN A 70 2.83 -13.96 8.67
N PRO A 71 3.50 -13.90 9.83
CA PRO A 71 4.94 -13.83 9.88
C PRO A 71 5.57 -14.97 9.06
N PRO A 72 6.46 -14.67 8.11
CA PRO A 72 7.14 -15.70 7.34
C PRO A 72 7.93 -16.68 8.23
N PRO A 73 8.11 -17.94 7.81
CA PRO A 73 9.01 -18.87 8.47
C PRO A 73 10.41 -18.25 8.67
N GLY A 74 11.03 -18.52 9.82
CA GLY A 74 12.35 -17.95 10.14
C GLY A 74 12.32 -16.45 10.50
N THR A 75 11.16 -15.86 10.79
CA THR A 75 11.05 -14.51 11.36
C THR A 75 11.90 -14.41 12.64
N PRO A 76 12.90 -13.51 12.72
CA PRO A 76 13.75 -13.37 13.89
C PRO A 76 12.95 -13.00 15.14
N SER A 77 13.38 -13.50 16.30
CA SER A 77 12.69 -13.26 17.59
C SER A 77 12.60 -11.79 18.01
N TRP A 78 13.44 -10.94 17.41
CA TRP A 78 13.45 -9.50 17.65
C TRP A 78 12.53 -8.70 16.72
N VAL A 79 11.98 -9.32 15.67
CA VAL A 79 10.95 -8.69 14.84
C VAL A 79 9.66 -8.67 15.63
N THR A 80 9.11 -7.47 15.80
CA THR A 80 7.87 -7.29 16.56
C THR A 80 6.70 -7.85 15.76
N THR A 81 5.75 -8.49 16.46
CA THR A 81 4.49 -8.93 15.86
C THR A 81 3.33 -8.55 16.77
N ALA A 82 2.15 -8.36 16.20
CA ALA A 82 0.90 -8.17 16.93
C ALA A 82 -0.10 -9.27 16.64
N GLU A 83 -0.95 -9.58 17.61
CA GLU A 83 -2.16 -10.37 17.40
C GLU A 83 -3.25 -9.49 16.78
N VAL A 84 -3.83 -9.98 15.69
CA VAL A 84 -4.91 -9.32 14.95
C VAL A 84 -6.10 -10.26 14.93
N THR A 85 -7.15 -9.88 15.65
CA THR A 85 -8.42 -10.62 15.63
C THR A 85 -9.11 -10.41 14.29
N ARG A 86 -9.36 -11.51 13.58
CA ARG A 86 -10.10 -11.56 12.32
C ARG A 86 -11.60 -11.74 12.59
N HIS A 87 -12.38 -11.72 11.51
CA HIS A 87 -13.81 -12.03 11.56
C HIS A 87 -14.03 -13.44 12.16
N LYS A 88 -15.05 -13.61 13.01
CA LYS A 88 -15.36 -14.84 13.78
C LYS A 88 -14.41 -15.18 14.95
N GLY A 89 -13.57 -14.25 15.39
CA GLY A 89 -12.77 -14.42 16.62
C GLY A 89 -11.49 -15.25 16.46
N GLU A 90 -11.14 -15.62 15.23
CA GLU A 90 -9.84 -16.20 14.92
C GLU A 90 -8.75 -15.13 15.05
N THR A 91 -7.68 -15.42 15.76
CA THR A 91 -6.54 -14.49 15.92
C THR A 91 -5.38 -14.96 15.05
N ALA A 92 -4.80 -14.05 14.28
CA ALA A 92 -3.55 -14.29 13.55
C ALA A 92 -2.48 -13.32 14.01
N ARG A 93 -1.22 -13.76 14.03
CA ARG A 93 -0.10 -12.83 14.21
C ARG A 93 0.19 -12.14 12.88
N GLN A 94 0.63 -10.89 12.95
CA GLN A 94 1.13 -10.11 11.82
C GLN A 94 2.37 -9.34 12.24
N VAL A 95 3.27 -9.07 11.29
CA VAL A 95 4.53 -8.34 11.56
C VAL A 95 4.26 -6.85 11.76
N LEU A 96 4.98 -6.24 12.70
CA LEU A 96 5.14 -4.79 12.83
C LEU A 96 6.57 -4.41 12.43
N ILE A 97 6.72 -3.61 11.38
CA ILE A 97 8.01 -3.02 10.98
C ILE A 97 8.14 -1.68 11.71
N GLN A 98 9.02 -1.65 12.71
CA GLN A 98 9.10 -0.55 13.69
C GLN A 98 10.38 0.28 13.56
N ASP A 99 11.41 -0.31 12.97
CA ASP A 99 12.78 0.19 12.98
C ASP A 99 13.54 -0.24 11.71
N LEU A 100 14.74 0.32 11.51
CA LEU A 100 15.56 0.03 10.36
C LEU A 100 15.96 -1.46 10.27
N PRO A 101 16.33 -2.17 11.36
CA PRO A 101 16.60 -3.60 11.30
C PRO A 101 15.43 -4.44 10.80
N SER A 102 14.21 -4.21 11.30
CA SER A 102 13.02 -4.94 10.86
C SER A 102 12.69 -4.64 9.40
N LEU A 103 12.83 -3.37 8.97
CA LEU A 103 12.69 -2.98 7.57
C LEU A 103 13.69 -3.73 6.68
N MET A 104 14.99 -3.70 7.02
CA MET A 104 16.04 -4.37 6.26
C MET A 104 15.86 -5.89 6.20
N TRP A 105 15.40 -6.51 7.29
CA TRP A 105 15.05 -7.92 7.30
C TRP A 105 13.89 -8.20 6.33
N SER A 106 12.82 -7.41 6.37
CA SER A 106 11.67 -7.60 5.48
C SER A 106 12.03 -7.38 4.01
N ALA A 107 12.84 -6.36 3.72
CA ALA A 107 13.36 -6.06 2.38
C ALA A 107 14.17 -7.22 1.79
N ASN A 108 14.90 -7.96 2.62
CA ASN A 108 15.63 -9.15 2.19
C ASN A 108 14.71 -10.30 1.72
N LEU A 109 13.41 -10.24 2.04
CA LEU A 109 12.40 -11.16 1.51
C LEU A 109 11.81 -10.70 0.17
N VAL A 110 12.23 -9.54 -0.35
CA VAL A 110 11.76 -8.88 -1.58
C VAL A 110 10.26 -8.62 -1.52
N VAL A 111 9.86 -7.54 -0.84
CA VAL A 111 8.46 -7.30 -0.44
C VAL A 111 7.92 -5.96 -0.93
N GLU A 112 6.67 -5.96 -1.41
CA GLU A 112 5.81 -4.78 -1.30
C GLU A 112 5.21 -4.78 0.10
N LEU A 113 5.19 -3.62 0.74
CA LEU A 113 4.69 -3.41 2.09
C LEU A 113 3.28 -2.85 2.00
N HIS A 114 2.31 -3.58 2.54
CA HIS A 114 0.92 -3.14 2.58
C HIS A 114 0.49 -2.90 4.02
N THR A 115 -0.16 -1.77 4.26
CA THR A 115 -0.60 -1.37 5.60
C THR A 115 -2.12 -1.18 5.63
N PRO A 116 -2.79 -1.53 6.74
CA PRO A 116 -4.16 -1.13 6.97
C PRO A 116 -4.26 0.38 7.23
N MET A 117 -5.50 0.86 7.32
CA MET A 117 -5.81 2.24 7.67
C MET A 117 -5.89 2.49 9.19
N TRP A 118 -5.47 1.52 9.99
CA TRP A 118 -5.47 1.57 11.45
C TRP A 118 -4.10 1.16 12.02
N ARG A 119 -3.87 1.47 13.30
CA ARG A 119 -2.69 1.05 14.08
C ARG A 119 -3.13 0.17 15.25
N ILE A 120 -2.26 -0.74 15.67
CA ILE A 120 -2.57 -1.71 16.72
C ILE A 120 -2.88 -1.05 18.07
N ASP A 121 -2.26 0.08 18.36
CA ASP A 121 -2.45 0.85 19.60
C ASP A 121 -3.81 1.57 19.67
N GLN A 122 -4.43 1.86 18.51
CA GLN A 122 -5.79 2.40 18.42
C GLN A 122 -6.88 1.31 18.55
N GLY A 123 -6.49 0.05 18.36
CA GLY A 123 -7.40 -1.10 18.32
C GLY A 123 -7.69 -1.58 16.90
N VAL A 124 -7.94 -2.87 16.77
CA VAL A 124 -8.19 -3.53 15.49
C VAL A 124 -9.40 -2.91 14.79
N GLY A 125 -9.16 -2.35 13.60
CA GLY A 125 -10.21 -1.73 12.80
C GLY A 125 -10.62 -0.32 13.25
N ILE A 126 -9.88 0.32 14.16
CA ILE A 126 -10.05 1.75 14.48
C ILE A 126 -9.11 2.56 13.59
N ALA A 127 -9.64 3.05 12.48
CA ALA A 127 -8.88 3.75 11.45
C ALA A 127 -8.44 5.14 11.93
N ASP A 128 -7.21 5.51 11.61
CA ASP A 128 -6.62 6.84 11.83
C ASP A 128 -6.41 7.60 10.50
N ARG A 129 -6.73 6.94 9.38
CA ARG A 129 -6.76 7.54 8.06
C ARG A 129 -7.83 6.90 7.19
N LEU A 130 -8.20 7.58 6.12
CA LEU A 130 -9.11 7.09 5.09
C LEU A 130 -8.35 7.06 3.76
N VAL A 131 -8.72 6.14 2.87
CA VAL A 131 -8.15 6.04 1.52
C VAL A 131 -9.23 5.97 0.44
N PHE A 132 -9.03 6.70 -0.66
CA PHE A 132 -9.72 6.46 -1.92
C PHE A 132 -8.70 5.95 -2.93
N ASP A 133 -8.90 4.73 -3.42
CA ASP A 133 -8.05 4.12 -4.44
C ASP A 133 -8.70 4.31 -5.82
N LEU A 134 -8.02 5.03 -6.70
CA LEU A 134 -8.52 5.39 -8.03
C LEU A 134 -7.88 4.47 -9.06
N ASP A 135 -8.67 3.53 -9.57
CA ASP A 135 -8.27 2.49 -10.49
C ASP A 135 -8.80 2.77 -11.91
N PRO A 136 -7.94 3.17 -12.87
CA PRO A 136 -8.37 3.39 -14.24
C PRO A 136 -8.48 2.07 -15.02
N GLY A 137 -9.60 1.88 -15.72
CA GLY A 137 -9.81 0.78 -16.65
C GLY A 137 -9.38 1.15 -18.07
N PRO A 138 -8.48 0.38 -18.73
CA PRO A 138 -8.00 0.71 -20.07
C PRO A 138 -9.13 1.02 -21.07
N PRO A 139 -9.02 2.06 -21.91
CA PRO A 139 -7.83 2.88 -22.14
C PRO A 139 -7.62 4.03 -21.15
N ALA A 140 -8.46 4.18 -20.10
CA ALA A 140 -8.23 5.19 -19.09
C ALA A 140 -6.89 4.96 -18.37
N THR A 141 -6.33 6.04 -17.85
CA THR A 141 -5.01 6.09 -17.21
C THR A 141 -5.06 6.95 -15.95
N ILE A 142 -3.90 7.17 -15.32
CA ILE A 142 -3.77 8.09 -14.19
C ILE A 142 -4.16 9.54 -14.55
N VAL A 143 -4.14 9.92 -15.83
CA VAL A 143 -4.63 11.23 -16.32
C VAL A 143 -6.14 11.37 -16.10
N ASP A 144 -6.89 10.29 -16.25
CA ASP A 144 -8.32 10.25 -15.93
C ASP A 144 -8.53 10.26 -14.41
N CYS A 145 -7.70 9.53 -13.66
CA CYS A 145 -7.72 9.56 -12.20
C CYS A 145 -7.50 10.96 -11.64
N ARG A 146 -6.68 11.81 -12.27
CA ARG A 146 -6.48 13.22 -11.87
C ARG A 146 -7.80 13.97 -11.75
N VAL A 147 -8.70 13.84 -12.74
CA VAL A 147 -9.97 14.58 -12.74
C VAL A 147 -10.83 14.16 -11.54
N VAL A 148 -10.90 12.86 -11.28
CA VAL A 148 -11.62 12.29 -10.14
C VAL A 148 -10.96 12.68 -8.81
N ALA A 149 -9.64 12.70 -8.76
CA ALA A 149 -8.86 13.08 -7.58
C ALA A 149 -9.07 14.54 -7.19
N VAL A 150 -9.04 15.46 -8.15
CA VAL A 150 -9.28 16.89 -7.92
C VAL A 150 -10.71 17.10 -7.41
N TRP A 151 -11.69 16.43 -8.02
CA TRP A 151 -13.08 16.48 -7.56
C TRP A 151 -13.22 15.96 -6.12
N LEU A 152 -12.63 14.80 -5.81
CA LEU A 152 -12.66 14.22 -4.47
C LEU A 152 -11.99 15.12 -3.44
N ARG A 153 -10.87 15.76 -3.78
CA ARG A 153 -10.18 16.72 -2.90
C ARG A 153 -11.09 17.88 -2.52
N GLU A 154 -11.72 18.51 -3.50
CA GLU A 154 -12.61 19.64 -3.24
C GLU A 154 -13.82 19.19 -2.41
N ARG A 155 -14.40 18.03 -2.75
CA ARG A 155 -15.51 17.47 -2.00
C ARG A 155 -15.13 17.13 -0.55
N LEU A 156 -13.93 16.61 -0.31
CA LEU A 156 -13.43 16.34 1.03
C LEU A 156 -13.22 17.65 1.82
N ALA A 157 -12.72 18.69 1.15
CA ALA A 157 -12.54 20.00 1.76
C ALA A 157 -13.88 20.62 2.22
N ASP A 158 -14.98 20.39 1.51
CA ASP A 158 -16.32 20.81 1.95
C ASP A 158 -16.75 20.17 3.28
N ASP A 159 -16.27 18.94 3.55
CA ASP A 159 -16.48 18.24 4.83
C ASP A 159 -15.40 18.62 5.88
N GLY A 160 -14.51 19.57 5.57
CA GLY A 160 -13.41 20.00 6.44
C GLY A 160 -12.23 19.03 6.49
N LEU A 161 -12.14 18.11 5.52
CA LEU A 161 -11.11 17.07 5.47
C LEU A 161 -10.02 17.42 4.44
N THR A 162 -8.76 17.36 4.87
CA THR A 162 -7.61 17.60 3.99
C THR A 162 -7.14 16.29 3.37
N ALA A 163 -7.11 16.25 2.03
CA ALA A 163 -6.62 15.10 1.28
C ALA A 163 -5.17 15.29 0.82
N TYR A 164 -4.41 14.20 0.84
CA TYR A 164 -3.05 14.08 0.35
C TYR A 164 -2.99 12.99 -0.72
N ALA A 165 -2.11 13.13 -1.71
CA ALA A 165 -2.06 12.23 -2.86
C ALA A 165 -0.75 11.45 -2.93
N LYS A 166 -0.85 10.22 -3.44
CA LYS A 166 0.29 9.44 -3.89
C LYS A 166 -0.08 8.66 -5.14
N THR A 167 0.89 8.43 -6.02
CA THR A 167 0.73 7.43 -7.06
C THR A 167 0.58 6.07 -6.41
N SER A 168 -0.15 5.15 -7.05
CA SER A 168 -0.11 3.77 -6.58
C SER A 168 1.27 3.17 -6.87
N GLY A 169 2.01 3.65 -7.87
CA GLY A 169 3.20 3.01 -8.43
C GLY A 169 2.86 1.90 -9.43
N SER A 170 1.58 1.78 -9.78
CA SER A 170 1.09 0.99 -10.90
C SER A 170 0.31 1.92 -11.84
N LYS A 171 -1.00 1.73 -12.01
CA LYS A 171 -1.80 2.50 -12.98
C LYS A 171 -2.58 3.69 -12.38
N GLY A 172 -2.71 3.74 -11.07
CA GLY A 172 -3.72 4.56 -10.37
C GLY A 172 -3.15 5.57 -9.38
N LEU A 173 -4.05 6.24 -8.66
CA LEU A 173 -3.74 7.26 -7.67
C LEU A 173 -4.48 6.94 -6.35
N HIS A 174 -3.83 7.13 -5.20
CA HIS A 174 -4.50 7.04 -3.91
C HIS A 174 -4.61 8.43 -3.30
N LEU A 175 -5.78 8.75 -2.76
CA LEU A 175 -5.99 9.91 -1.88
C LEU A 175 -6.07 9.40 -0.44
N LEU A 176 -5.30 10.00 0.46
CA LEU A 176 -5.27 9.68 1.88
C LEU A 176 -5.71 10.90 2.69
N VAL A 177 -6.48 10.65 3.73
CA VAL A 177 -7.04 11.70 4.61
C VAL A 177 -6.78 11.30 6.05
N PRO A 178 -6.14 12.13 6.89
CA PRO A 178 -6.04 11.86 8.32
C PRO A 178 -7.41 12.05 8.95
N VAL A 179 -7.86 11.07 9.75
CA VAL A 179 -9.14 11.13 10.45
C VAL A 179 -8.93 10.84 11.92
N GLU A 180 -9.76 11.43 12.78
CA GLU A 180 -9.79 11.02 14.19
C GLU A 180 -10.09 9.52 14.29
N PRO A 181 -9.61 8.81 15.34
CA PRO A 181 -9.84 7.38 15.51
C PRO A 181 -11.30 6.97 15.29
N THR A 182 -11.56 6.30 14.17
CA THR A 182 -12.91 6.04 13.66
C THR A 182 -13.07 4.57 13.30
N PRO A 183 -14.16 3.87 13.69
CA PRO A 183 -14.36 2.50 13.26
C PRO A 183 -14.35 2.36 11.73
N SER A 184 -13.61 1.37 11.21
CA SER A 184 -13.39 1.17 9.76
C SER A 184 -14.69 1.01 8.96
N ARG A 185 -15.77 0.55 9.60
CA ARG A 185 -17.11 0.50 9.00
C ARG A 185 -17.64 1.89 8.62
N GLN A 186 -17.34 2.92 9.43
CA GLN A 186 -17.79 4.29 9.21
C GLN A 186 -16.94 4.98 8.16
N THR A 187 -15.61 4.79 8.17
CA THR A 187 -14.73 5.28 7.09
C THR A 187 -15.10 4.64 5.76
N THR A 188 -15.40 3.33 5.74
CA THR A 188 -15.86 2.62 4.55
C THR A 188 -17.20 3.17 4.04
N ALA A 189 -18.18 3.39 4.93
CA ALA A 189 -19.48 3.94 4.55
C ALA A 189 -19.37 5.38 4.02
N TYR A 190 -18.55 6.22 4.66
CA TYR A 190 -18.24 7.57 4.19
C TYR A 190 -17.59 7.56 2.81
N ALA A 191 -16.54 6.74 2.61
CA ALA A 191 -15.87 6.62 1.33
C ALA A 191 -16.80 6.10 0.22
N ARG A 192 -17.68 5.14 0.55
CA ARG A 192 -18.71 4.64 -0.38
C ARG A 192 -19.66 5.74 -0.82
N ARG A 193 -20.11 6.59 0.10
CA ARG A 193 -20.97 7.73 -0.21
C ARG A 193 -20.27 8.70 -1.17
N LEU A 194 -19.02 9.08 -0.90
CA LEU A 194 -18.27 9.98 -1.79
C LEU A 194 -17.99 9.35 -3.16
N ALA A 195 -17.73 8.04 -3.22
CA ALA A 195 -17.60 7.32 -4.48
C ALA A 195 -18.92 7.37 -5.30
N LEU A 196 -20.08 7.29 -4.64
CA LEU A 196 -21.38 7.43 -5.29
C LEU A 196 -21.62 8.87 -5.76
N GLU A 197 -21.28 9.87 -4.96
CA GLU A 197 -21.37 11.28 -5.34
C GLU A 197 -20.48 11.59 -6.55
N ALA A 198 -19.24 11.06 -6.57
CA ALA A 198 -18.33 11.17 -7.70
C ALA A 198 -18.92 10.53 -8.97
N ALA A 199 -19.54 9.35 -8.85
CA ALA A 199 -20.21 8.68 -9.97
C ALA A 199 -21.39 9.48 -10.52
N ASN A 200 -22.10 10.23 -9.67
CA ASN A 200 -23.19 11.10 -10.10
C ASN A 200 -22.69 12.42 -10.72
N ALA A 201 -21.61 12.98 -10.19
CA ALA A 201 -21.02 14.23 -10.67
C ALA A 201 -20.23 14.05 -11.97
N LEU A 202 -19.59 12.89 -12.15
CA LEU A 202 -18.73 12.54 -13.29
C LEU A 202 -19.19 11.24 -13.96
N PRO A 203 -20.45 11.12 -14.44
CA PRO A 203 -21.04 9.85 -14.88
C PRO A 203 -20.36 9.22 -16.10
N ASP A 204 -19.73 10.04 -16.94
CA ASP A 204 -18.99 9.57 -18.10
C ASP A 204 -17.60 9.02 -17.74
N LEU A 205 -17.05 9.42 -16.59
CA LEU A 205 -15.69 9.09 -16.17
C LEU A 205 -15.62 8.10 -15.02
N VAL A 206 -16.60 8.11 -14.11
CA VAL A 206 -16.56 7.32 -12.88
C VAL A 206 -17.57 6.16 -12.93
N ILE A 207 -17.16 5.02 -12.39
CA ILE A 207 -18.04 3.85 -12.24
C ILE A 207 -18.14 3.38 -10.80
N ARG A 208 -19.33 2.84 -10.49
CA ARG A 208 -19.70 2.34 -9.17
C ARG A 208 -19.36 0.87 -8.95
N LYS A 209 -19.49 0.04 -10.00
CA LYS A 209 -19.46 -1.42 -9.86
C LYS A 209 -18.04 -1.94 -10.04
N MET A 210 -17.65 -2.87 -9.17
CA MET A 210 -16.38 -3.61 -9.34
C MET A 210 -16.32 -4.40 -10.65
N THR A 211 -17.45 -4.72 -11.29
CA THR A 211 -17.52 -5.51 -12.52
C THR A 211 -16.58 -4.97 -13.60
N ARG A 212 -15.54 -5.75 -13.91
CA ARG A 212 -14.45 -5.37 -14.82
C ARG A 212 -14.92 -4.99 -16.22
N SER A 213 -15.98 -5.63 -16.71
CA SER A 213 -16.58 -5.36 -18.02
C SER A 213 -17.15 -3.94 -18.17
N LEU A 214 -17.40 -3.23 -17.06
CA LEU A 214 -17.90 -1.85 -17.07
C LEU A 214 -16.81 -0.78 -16.96
N ARG A 215 -15.55 -1.21 -16.75
CA ARG A 215 -14.39 -0.31 -16.55
C ARG A 215 -13.77 0.30 -17.81
N PRO A 216 -13.99 -0.17 -19.06
CA PRO A 216 -13.26 0.40 -20.18
C PRO A 216 -13.44 1.92 -20.30
N GLY A 217 -12.33 2.65 -20.24
CA GLY A 217 -12.30 4.11 -20.35
C GLY A 217 -12.82 4.87 -19.12
N LYS A 218 -12.97 4.19 -17.97
CA LYS A 218 -13.51 4.79 -16.74
C LYS A 218 -12.62 4.53 -15.53
N VAL A 219 -12.79 5.35 -14.51
CA VAL A 219 -12.10 5.27 -13.21
C VAL A 219 -13.04 4.65 -12.18
N TYR A 220 -12.59 3.56 -11.56
CA TYR A 220 -13.24 2.98 -10.40
C TYR A 220 -12.70 3.62 -9.13
N VAL A 221 -13.59 4.12 -8.28
CA VAL A 221 -13.24 4.65 -6.95
C VAL A 221 -13.43 3.52 -5.94
N ASP A 222 -12.35 2.80 -5.63
CA ASP A 222 -12.40 1.68 -4.68
C ASP A 222 -12.43 2.18 -3.23
N PHE A 223 -13.64 2.30 -2.69
CA PHE A 223 -13.86 2.61 -1.29
C PHE A 223 -13.57 1.41 -0.36
N SER A 224 -13.50 0.18 -0.89
CA SER A 224 -13.43 -1.04 -0.08
C SER A 224 -12.10 -1.19 0.67
N GLN A 225 -11.06 -0.48 0.22
CA GLN A 225 -9.74 -0.40 0.85
C GLN A 225 -9.78 0.09 2.32
N ASN A 226 -10.87 0.75 2.73
CA ASN A 226 -11.09 1.22 4.10
C ASN A 226 -11.56 0.13 5.07
N ALA A 227 -11.94 -1.06 4.59
CA ALA A 227 -12.37 -2.14 5.46
C ALA A 227 -11.21 -2.61 6.36
N ALA A 228 -11.51 -2.96 7.62
CA ALA A 228 -10.49 -3.32 8.62
C ALA A 228 -9.56 -4.49 8.18
N ALA A 229 -10.08 -5.40 7.36
CA ALA A 229 -9.36 -6.55 6.85
C ALA A 229 -8.48 -6.25 5.61
N LYS A 230 -8.63 -5.08 4.98
CA LYS A 230 -7.91 -4.68 3.77
C LYS A 230 -6.61 -3.96 4.13
N THR A 231 -5.69 -3.97 3.17
CA THR A 231 -4.39 -3.31 3.27
C THR A 231 -4.05 -2.70 1.93
N THR A 232 -3.43 -1.53 1.94
CA THR A 232 -3.07 -0.78 0.74
C THR A 232 -1.57 -0.61 0.67
N ALA A 233 -0.99 -0.56 -0.54
CA ALA A 233 0.43 -0.31 -0.73
C ALA A 233 0.86 0.94 0.04
N ALA A 234 1.84 0.77 0.94
CA ALA A 234 2.32 1.83 1.81
C ALA A 234 3.02 2.93 1.00
N PRO A 235 2.99 4.19 1.47
CA PRO A 235 3.86 5.23 0.93
C PRO A 235 5.30 4.75 0.80
N TYR A 236 5.97 5.10 -0.30
CA TYR A 236 7.37 4.76 -0.62
C TYR A 236 7.66 3.27 -0.87
N THR A 237 6.67 2.37 -0.78
CA THR A 237 6.93 0.95 -1.09
C THR A 237 7.20 0.76 -2.59
N PRO A 238 8.25 0.00 -2.97
CA PRO A 238 8.45 -0.41 -4.35
C PRO A 238 7.33 -1.38 -4.76
N ARG A 239 7.01 -1.41 -6.05
CA ARG A 239 5.94 -2.22 -6.62
C ARG A 239 6.52 -3.38 -7.46
N ALA A 240 5.89 -4.54 -7.39
CA ALA A 240 6.13 -5.75 -8.18
C ALA A 240 5.54 -5.60 -9.59
N VAL A 241 6.02 -4.57 -10.29
CA VAL A 241 5.77 -4.26 -11.69
C VAL A 241 7.11 -4.28 -12.45
N PRO A 242 7.13 -4.32 -13.79
CA PRO A 242 8.35 -4.57 -14.57
C PRO A 242 9.53 -3.65 -14.24
N GLU A 243 9.25 -2.36 -14.02
CA GLU A 243 10.21 -1.36 -13.54
C GLU A 243 10.08 -1.21 -12.01
N PRO A 244 11.13 -0.75 -11.29
CA PRO A 244 11.13 -0.57 -9.84
C PRO A 244 10.34 0.68 -9.44
N ALA A 245 9.08 0.77 -9.88
CA ALA A 245 8.19 1.86 -9.61
C ALA A 245 7.81 1.90 -8.13
N VAL A 246 7.47 3.09 -7.64
CA VAL A 246 7.19 3.34 -6.24
C VAL A 246 5.79 3.90 -6.05
N SER A 247 5.12 3.49 -4.98
CA SER A 247 3.95 4.18 -4.45
C SER A 247 4.35 5.56 -3.88
N ALA A 248 4.55 6.53 -4.76
CA ALA A 248 5.25 7.77 -4.44
C ALA A 248 4.28 8.90 -4.07
N PRO A 249 4.48 9.57 -2.91
CA PRO A 249 3.79 10.81 -2.60
C PRO A 249 4.02 11.91 -3.64
N VAL A 250 2.95 12.64 -3.95
CA VAL A 250 2.93 13.70 -4.95
C VAL A 250 2.22 14.93 -4.44
N THR A 251 2.65 16.08 -4.94
CA THR A 251 1.97 17.36 -4.67
C THR A 251 0.68 17.45 -5.47
N TRP A 252 -0.26 18.26 -4.99
CA TRP A 252 -1.46 18.57 -5.76
C TRP A 252 -1.17 19.28 -7.09
N GLY A 253 -0.11 20.10 -7.14
CA GLY A 253 0.33 20.73 -8.39
C GLY A 253 0.80 19.71 -9.43
N GLU A 254 1.49 18.64 -9.03
CA GLU A 254 1.84 17.53 -9.94
C GLU A 254 0.61 16.76 -10.42
N VAL A 255 -0.34 16.48 -9.52
CA VAL A 255 -1.60 15.82 -9.89
C VAL A 255 -2.37 16.68 -10.90
N GLU A 256 -2.53 17.97 -10.64
CA GLU A 256 -3.22 18.91 -11.52
C GLU A 256 -2.49 19.18 -12.83
N ALA A 257 -1.16 19.06 -12.89
CA ALA A 257 -0.40 19.22 -14.12
C ALA A 257 -0.34 17.95 -14.97
N CYS A 258 -0.79 16.80 -14.45
CA CYS A 258 -0.70 15.51 -15.13
C CYS A 258 -1.54 15.49 -16.41
N GLY A 259 -0.86 15.58 -17.56
CA GLY A 259 -1.43 15.39 -18.90
C GLY A 259 -0.88 14.15 -19.62
N ASP A 260 0.10 13.46 -19.02
CA ASP A 260 0.77 12.27 -19.54
C ASP A 260 0.95 11.27 -18.37
N PRO A 261 0.56 9.99 -18.51
CA PRO A 261 0.78 8.99 -17.48
C PRO A 261 2.23 8.88 -16.98
N ALA A 262 3.22 9.12 -17.85
CA ALA A 262 4.63 9.08 -17.48
C ALA A 262 5.02 10.18 -16.48
N ALA A 263 4.28 11.30 -16.43
CA ALA A 263 4.57 12.41 -15.52
C ALA A 263 4.31 12.07 -14.03
N LEU A 264 3.55 11.01 -13.76
CA LEU A 264 3.28 10.49 -12.42
C LEU A 264 3.78 9.04 -12.27
N SER A 265 4.90 8.73 -12.93
CA SER A 265 5.66 7.50 -12.70
C SER A 265 6.97 7.85 -12.01
N PHE A 266 7.27 7.18 -10.90
CA PHE A 266 8.48 7.41 -10.12
C PHE A 266 9.11 6.06 -9.79
N LEU A 267 10.41 5.95 -10.03
CA LEU A 267 11.23 4.78 -9.71
C LEU A 267 11.94 4.99 -8.37
N ILE A 268 12.53 3.92 -7.83
CA ILE A 268 13.29 3.97 -6.56
C ILE A 268 14.37 5.07 -6.56
N ASP A 269 15.01 5.35 -7.70
CA ASP A 269 16.09 6.33 -7.82
C ASP A 269 15.60 7.79 -7.78
N ASP A 270 14.31 8.02 -8.08
CA ASP A 270 13.73 9.37 -8.06
C ASP A 270 13.43 9.84 -6.63
N ILE A 271 13.12 8.91 -5.73
CA ILE A 271 12.53 9.21 -4.42
C ILE A 271 13.48 9.97 -3.48
N PRO A 272 14.79 9.65 -3.36
CA PRO A 272 15.68 10.41 -2.48
C PRO A 272 15.70 11.91 -2.84
N ALA A 273 15.83 12.24 -4.12
CA ALA A 273 15.82 13.64 -4.57
C ALA A 273 14.46 14.33 -4.34
N ARG A 274 13.36 13.57 -4.38
CA ARG A 274 12.03 14.08 -4.03
C ARG A 274 11.91 14.38 -2.55
N LEU A 275 12.40 13.48 -1.68
CA LEU A 275 12.43 13.70 -0.24
C LEU A 275 13.29 14.91 0.14
N ASP A 276 14.45 15.08 -0.49
CA ASP A 276 15.31 16.25 -0.26
C ASP A 276 14.59 17.57 -0.65
N ARG A 277 13.81 17.54 -1.72
CA ARG A 277 13.10 18.72 -2.25
C ARG A 277 11.85 19.07 -1.46
N HIS A 278 11.06 18.06 -1.08
CA HIS A 278 9.70 18.25 -0.58
C HIS A 278 9.52 17.84 0.89
N GLY A 279 10.49 17.15 1.47
CA GLY A 279 10.28 16.35 2.67
C GLY A 279 9.29 15.20 2.41
N ASP A 280 8.76 14.63 3.50
CA ASP A 280 7.68 13.66 3.40
C ASP A 280 6.33 14.40 3.19
N LEU A 281 5.85 14.39 1.95
CA LEU A 281 4.57 14.99 1.56
C LEU A 281 3.35 14.39 2.27
N LEU A 282 3.49 13.19 2.85
CA LEU A 282 2.45 12.54 3.64
C LEU A 282 2.68 12.64 5.15
N ALA A 283 3.70 13.35 5.62
CA ALA A 283 3.95 13.57 7.05
C ALA A 283 2.71 14.07 7.83
N PRO A 284 1.83 14.93 7.27
CA PRO A 284 0.59 15.32 7.94
C PRO A 284 -0.35 14.16 8.29
N LEU A 285 -0.27 13.01 7.59
CA LEU A 285 -1.03 11.81 7.97
C LEU A 285 -0.58 11.21 9.30
N LEU A 286 0.62 11.58 9.76
CA LEU A 286 1.24 11.08 10.98
C LEU A 286 1.02 12.02 12.17
N ASP A 287 0.47 13.21 11.93
CA ASP A 287 0.22 14.23 12.95
C ASP A 287 -1.26 14.19 13.40
N PRO A 288 -1.56 13.78 14.66
CA PRO A 288 -2.91 13.81 15.19
C PRO A 288 -3.57 15.21 15.16
N ALA A 289 -2.80 16.30 15.11
CA ALA A 289 -3.35 17.66 15.02
C ALA A 289 -4.01 17.96 13.66
N GLU A 290 -3.62 17.23 12.62
CA GLU A 290 -4.17 17.34 11.26
C GLU A 290 -5.43 16.49 11.08
N ALA A 291 -5.66 15.53 11.97
CA ALA A 291 -6.84 14.68 11.94
C ALA A 291 -8.13 15.47 12.24
N ARG A 292 -9.20 15.12 11.54
CA ARG A 292 -10.53 15.71 11.72
C ARG A 292 -11.59 14.60 11.86
N PRO A 293 -12.69 14.85 12.58
CA PRO A 293 -13.78 13.90 12.68
C PRO A 293 -14.50 13.77 11.33
N LEU A 294 -15.01 12.58 11.01
CA LEU A 294 -15.94 12.44 9.89
C LEU A 294 -17.24 13.22 10.18
N PRO A 295 -17.88 13.81 9.17
CA PRO A 295 -19.15 14.51 9.35
C PRO A 295 -20.26 13.55 9.82
N ARG A 296 -21.17 14.09 10.62
CA ARG A 296 -22.33 13.35 11.15
C ARG A 296 -23.18 12.79 10.00
N GLY A 297 -23.59 11.54 10.10
CA GLY A 297 -24.37 10.85 9.06
C GLY A 297 -23.56 9.87 8.19
N ALA A 298 -22.25 9.72 8.44
CA ALA A 298 -21.44 8.64 7.85
C ALA A 298 -21.97 7.22 8.17
N ASP A 299 -22.81 7.07 9.18
CA ASP A 299 -23.41 5.80 9.64
C ASP A 299 -24.73 5.42 8.94
N ALA A 300 -25.26 6.25 8.04
CA ALA A 300 -26.58 6.01 7.46
C ALA A 300 -26.57 4.96 6.33
N GLY A 301 -26.74 3.67 6.68
CA GLY A 301 -27.43 2.71 5.79
C GLY A 301 -26.79 1.33 5.61
N GLU A 302 -27.49 0.35 6.18
CA GLU A 302 -27.60 -1.08 5.85
C GLU A 302 -26.57 -2.11 6.36
N SER A 303 -27.16 -3.11 7.01
CA SER A 303 -26.61 -4.36 7.50
C SER A 303 -25.81 -5.11 6.43
N ASP A 304 -24.71 -5.69 6.88
CA ASP A 304 -23.92 -6.71 6.20
C ASP A 304 -24.79 -7.94 5.89
N SER A 305 -25.62 -7.88 4.85
CA SER A 305 -26.06 -9.07 4.15
C SER A 305 -24.99 -9.39 3.11
N GLY A 306 -24.11 -10.32 3.46
CA GLY A 306 -23.16 -10.93 2.55
C GLY A 306 -23.86 -11.27 1.22
N ALA A 307 -23.48 -10.53 0.20
CA ALA A 307 -23.75 -10.83 -1.20
C ALA A 307 -22.43 -10.58 -1.93
N ASP A 308 -21.62 -11.64 -1.91
CA ASP A 308 -20.65 -12.01 -2.93
C ASP A 308 -19.75 -10.88 -3.44
N ILE A 309 -18.69 -10.64 -2.66
CA ILE A 309 -17.43 -10.14 -3.21
C ILE A 309 -16.86 -11.28 -4.06
N GLU A 310 -17.37 -11.45 -5.27
CA GLU A 310 -16.66 -12.21 -6.29
C GLU A 310 -15.40 -11.41 -6.64
N SER A 311 -14.28 -11.89 -6.10
CA SER A 311 -12.93 -11.47 -6.46
C SER A 311 -12.62 -11.94 -7.87
N ASP A 312 -13.14 -11.25 -8.88
CA ASP A 312 -12.67 -11.49 -10.24
C ASP A 312 -11.42 -10.64 -10.50
N GLY A 313 -10.27 -11.32 -10.50
CA GLY A 313 -9.08 -10.97 -11.27
C GLY A 313 -8.01 -10.05 -10.66
N GLY A 314 -7.87 -9.95 -9.34
CA GLY A 314 -6.53 -9.58 -8.83
C GLY A 314 -5.55 -10.55 -9.45
N ALA A 315 -4.50 -10.06 -10.14
CA ALA A 315 -3.51 -10.89 -10.83
C ALA A 315 -3.24 -12.16 -10.03
N ASP A 316 -3.25 -13.34 -10.66
CA ASP A 316 -3.10 -14.64 -10.01
C ASP A 316 -1.98 -14.59 -8.96
N VAL A 317 -2.37 -14.35 -7.71
CA VAL A 317 -1.56 -14.46 -6.52
C VAL A 317 -2.35 -15.43 -5.67
N GLU A 318 -2.07 -16.71 -5.86
CA GLU A 318 -2.56 -17.74 -4.96
C GLU A 318 -2.21 -17.29 -3.53
N GLU A 319 -3.21 -17.29 -2.64
CA GLU A 319 -2.95 -17.27 -1.19
C GLU A 319 -2.28 -18.62 -0.84
N GLY A 320 -0.97 -18.70 -1.10
CA GLY A 320 -0.16 -19.86 -0.80
C GLY A 320 0.31 -19.82 0.65
N GLU A 321 0.00 -20.87 1.40
CA GLU A 321 0.75 -21.18 2.62
C GLU A 321 2.19 -21.49 2.23
N ASP A 322 3.14 -20.75 2.81
CA ASP A 322 4.59 -20.98 2.67
C ASP A 322 4.94 -22.31 3.36
N ASN A 323 4.74 -23.42 2.66
CA ASN A 323 5.24 -24.73 3.06
C ASN A 323 6.74 -24.73 2.80
N GLY A 324 7.49 -24.23 3.78
CA GLY A 324 8.93 -24.07 3.77
C GLY A 324 9.65 -25.19 3.01
N ARG A 325 10.14 -24.86 1.82
CA ARG A 325 11.23 -25.60 1.19
C ARG A 325 12.51 -24.88 1.58
N ASP A 326 13.17 -25.45 2.58
CA ASP A 326 14.59 -25.27 2.78
C ASP A 326 15.29 -25.84 1.53
N ASP A 327 15.80 -24.97 0.67
CA ASP A 327 16.80 -25.36 -0.32
C ASP A 327 18.15 -25.51 0.42
N ASP A 328 18.26 -26.60 1.17
CA ASP A 328 19.52 -27.17 1.61
C ASP A 328 20.09 -28.02 0.46
N GLU A 329 20.68 -27.37 -0.55
CA GLU A 329 21.57 -28.07 -1.48
C GLU A 329 22.91 -28.34 -0.77
N SER A 330 22.87 -29.39 0.03
CA SER A 330 24.03 -30.12 0.50
C SER A 330 24.86 -30.62 -0.69
N ALA A 331 26.16 -30.44 -0.53
CA ALA A 331 27.20 -30.96 -1.41
C ALA A 331 27.16 -32.50 -1.50
N ALA A 332 27.16 -33.01 -2.73
CA ALA A 332 27.60 -34.34 -3.18
C ALA A 332 27.53 -34.31 -4.73
N ASP A 333 28.48 -34.71 -5.56
CA ASP A 333 29.71 -35.48 -5.42
C ASP A 333 30.48 -35.33 -6.76
N ARG A 334 31.84 -35.35 -6.71
CA ARG A 334 32.88 -35.36 -7.77
C ARG A 334 33.63 -34.07 -8.10
#